data_AF-A0A7M3X3Z2-F1
#
_entry.id   AF-A0A7M3X3Z2-F1
#
_cell.length_a   1.000
_cell.length_b   1.000
_cell.length_c   1.000
_cell.angle_alpha   90.00
_cell.angle_beta   90.00
_cell.angle_gamma   90.00
#
_symmetry.space_group_name_H-M   'P 1'
#
loop_
_entity.id
_entity.type
_entity.pdbx_description
1 polymer ?
#
loop_
_entity_poly.entity_id
_entity_poly.type
_entity_poly.pdbx_seq_one_letter_code
_entity_poly.pdbx_strand_id
1 'polypeptide(L)' 'MPFRRALSPGDQAAFDALLNEVRQRRTAGGLLPSLNAWQPAVLSMLVGLMAEIERLSTRLDELEGRREHG' A
#
# COMPACT_ATOMS: atom_id res chain seq x y z
N MET A 1 -14.72 6.77 9.99
CA MET A 1 -13.51 6.10 10.53
C MET A 1 -12.90 6.98 11.61
N PRO A 2 -13.15 6.74 12.90
CA PRO A 2 -12.64 7.57 14.00
C PRO A 2 -11.10 7.61 14.06
N PHE A 3 -10.44 6.52 13.67
CA PHE A 3 -8.98 6.40 13.68
C PHE A 3 -8.24 7.36 12.74
N ARG A 4 -8.82 7.73 11.59
CA ARG A 4 -8.21 8.69 10.66
C ARG A 4 -7.99 10.06 11.30
N ARG A 5 -8.90 10.48 12.17
CA ARG A 5 -8.80 11.79 12.87
C ARG A 5 -7.73 11.82 13.96
N ALA A 6 -7.25 10.66 14.40
CA ALA A 6 -6.18 10.55 15.39
C ALA A 6 -4.77 10.53 14.75
N LEU A 7 -4.70 10.43 13.42
CA LEU A 7 -3.44 10.42 12.67
C LEU A 7 -2.90 11.84 12.45
N SER A 8 -1.58 11.97 12.37
CA SER A 8 -0.95 13.22 11.92
C SER A 8 -1.33 13.52 10.45
N PRO A 9 -1.26 14.78 9.98
CA PRO A 9 -1.64 15.12 8.61
C PRO A 9 -0.87 14.32 7.53
N GLY A 10 0.40 13.99 7.77
CA GLY A 10 1.19 13.15 6.86
C GLY A 10 0.69 11.71 6.82
N ASP A 11 0.39 11.15 8.00
CA ASP A 11 -0.15 9.79 8.11
C ASP A 11 -1.57 9.69 7.54
N GLN A 12 -2.37 10.76 7.64
CA GLN A 12 -3.68 10.83 6.99
C GLN A 12 -3.57 10.73 5.47
N ALA A 13 -2.63 11.47 4.87
CA ALA A 13 -2.41 11.43 3.43
C ALA A 13 -1.93 10.05 2.96
N ALA A 14 -0.98 9.44 3.69
CA ALA A 14 -0.50 8.10 3.41
C ALA A 14 -1.62 7.04 3.53
N PHE A 15 -2.44 7.15 4.57
CA PHE A 15 -3.59 6.28 4.78
C PHE A 15 -4.66 6.43 3.70
N ASP A 16 -4.92 7.66 3.24
CA ASP A 16 -5.87 7.92 2.16
C ASP A 16 -5.38 7.37 0.81
N ALA A 17 -4.07 7.48 0.53
CA ALA A 17 -3.45 6.87 -0.65
C ALA A 17 -3.60 5.35 -0.63
N LEU A 18 -3.30 4.71 0.51
CA LEU A 18 -3.50 3.27 0.71
C LEU A 18 -4.95 2.83 0.50
N LEU A 19 -5.93 3.57 1.03
CA LEU A 19 -7.34 3.28 0.81
C LEU A 19 -7.75 3.41 -0.66
N ASN A 20 -7.13 4.33 -1.41
CA ASN A 20 -7.40 4.51 -2.82
C ASN A 20 -6.94 3.30 -3.65
N GLU A 21 -5.73 2.80 -3.37
CA GLU A 21 -5.18 1.58 -3.98
C GLU A 21 -6.07 0.36 -3.75
N VAL A 22 -6.56 0.17 -2.51
CA VAL A 22 -7.49 -0.92 -2.19
C VAL A 22 -8.79 -0.82 -3.01
N ARG A 23 -9.34 0.40 -3.16
CA ARG A 23 -10.55 0.61 -3.96
C ARG A 23 -10.32 0.23 -5.41
N GLN A 24 -9.23 0.67 -6.01
CA GLN A 24 -8.88 0.30 -7.40
C GLN A 24 -8.77 -1.22 -7.57
N ARG A 25 -8.06 -1.90 -6.65
CA ARG A 25 -7.93 -3.37 -6.68
C ARG A 25 -9.27 -4.10 -6.50
N ARG A 26 -10.15 -3.60 -5.62
CA ARG A 26 -11.51 -4.16 -5.44
C ARG A 26 -12.40 -3.94 -6.66
N THR A 27 -12.13 -2.94 -7.51
CA THR A 27 -12.93 -2.73 -8.73
C THR A 27 -12.61 -3.78 -9.80
N ALA A 28 -11.42 -4.39 -9.74
CA ALA A 28 -11.00 -5.47 -10.64
C ALA A 28 -11.50 -6.87 -10.21
N GLY A 29 -11.85 -7.07 -8.95
CA GLY A 29 -12.39 -8.33 -8.42
C GLY A 29 -13.78 -8.10 -7.81
N GLY A 30 -14.83 -8.45 -8.55
CA GLY A 30 -16.23 -8.11 -8.26
C GLY A 30 -16.70 -8.25 -6.80
N LEU A 31 -17.68 -7.41 -6.46
CA LEU A 31 -18.47 -7.32 -5.23
C LEU A 31 -18.20 -8.42 -4.18
N LEU A 32 -17.21 -8.19 -3.31
CA LEU A 32 -17.01 -9.03 -2.12
C LEU A 32 -18.19 -8.82 -1.14
N PRO A 33 -18.80 -9.91 -0.62
CA PRO A 33 -20.00 -9.81 0.22
C PRO A 33 -19.73 -9.06 1.53
N SER A 34 -20.79 -8.48 2.08
CA SER A 34 -20.88 -7.55 3.20
C SER A 34 -20.43 -8.07 4.58
N LEU A 35 -19.63 -9.13 4.68
CA LEU A 35 -19.00 -9.53 5.94
C LEU A 35 -17.56 -9.00 6.01
N ASN A 36 -17.33 -8.07 6.95
CA ASN A 36 -16.02 -7.50 7.31
C ASN A 36 -15.15 -7.08 6.10
N ALA A 37 -15.66 -6.14 5.30
CA ALA A 37 -14.93 -5.50 4.20
C ALA A 37 -13.57 -4.86 4.59
N TRP A 38 -13.27 -4.76 5.90
CA TRP A 38 -12.01 -4.25 6.44
C TRP A 38 -10.86 -5.26 6.36
N GLN A 39 -11.13 -6.57 6.55
CA GLN A 39 -10.11 -7.61 6.50
C GLN A 39 -9.47 -7.72 5.10
N PRO A 40 -10.27 -7.83 4.00
CA PRO A 40 -9.70 -7.82 2.65
C PRO A 40 -9.00 -6.50 2.30
N ALA A 41 -9.47 -5.38 2.88
CA ALA A 41 -8.86 -4.08 2.66
C ALA A 41 -7.47 -4.00 3.30
N VAL A 42 -7.32 -4.41 4.56
CA VAL A 42 -6.02 -4.43 5.25
C VAL A 42 -5.06 -5.39 4.58
N LEU A 43 -5.51 -6.59 4.17
CA LEU A 43 -4.66 -7.52 3.41
C LEU A 43 -4.19 -6.90 2.10
N SER A 44 -5.06 -6.21 1.37
CA SER A 44 -4.69 -5.51 0.14
C SER A 44 -3.69 -4.38 0.38
N MET A 45 -3.80 -3.66 1.50
CA MET A 45 -2.82 -2.63 1.90
C MET A 45 -1.46 -3.25 2.21
N LEU A 46 -1.43 -4.33 3.00
CA LEU A 46 -0.19 -5.03 3.35
C LEU A 46 0.51 -5.56 2.10
N VAL A 47 -0.23 -6.18 1.17
CA VAL A 47 0.32 -6.63 -0.12
C VAL A 47 0.86 -5.46 -0.94
N GLY A 48 0.16 -4.32 -0.97
CA GLY A 48 0.64 -3.11 -1.65
C GLY A 48 1.95 -2.59 -1.05
N LEU A 49 2.05 -2.54 0.28
CA LEU A 49 3.26 -2.11 0.99
C LEU A 49 4.43 -3.05 0.75
N MET A 50 4.22 -4.38 0.80
CA MET A 50 5.27 -5.35 0.52
C MET A 50 5.82 -5.22 -0.90
N ALA A 51 4.94 -5.04 -1.90
CA ALA A 51 5.35 -4.84 -3.28
C ALA A 51 6.15 -3.54 -3.48
N GLU A 52 5.78 -2.47 -2.79
CA GLU A 52 6.51 -1.20 -2.85
C GLU A 52 7.88 -1.31 -2.17
N ILE A 53 7.98 -2.02 -1.04
CA ILE A 53 9.26 -2.31 -0.39
C ILE A 53 10.17 -3.10 -1.33
N GLU A 54 9.66 -4.18 -1.94
CA GLU A 54 10.42 -4.99 -2.89
C GLU A 54 10.92 -4.15 -4.08
N ARG A 55 10.05 -3.32 -4.66
CA ARG A 55 10.42 -2.40 -5.75
C ARG A 55 11.52 -1.41 -5.35
N LEU A 56 11.44 -0.85 -4.15
CA LEU A 56 12.43 0.08 -3.62
C LEU A 56 13.76 -0.63 -3.32
N SER A 57 13.72 -1.83 -2.75
CA SER A 57 14.90 -2.66 -2.50
C SER A 57 15.62 -3.01 -3.81
N THR A 58 14.90 -3.51 -4.82
CA THR A 58 15.50 -3.80 -6.14
C THR A 58 16.15 -2.57 -6.75
N ARG A 59 15.49 -1.40 -6.64
CA ARG A 59 16.04 -0.16 -7.18
C ARG A 59 17.29 0.32 -6.41
N LEU A 60 17.35 0.09 -5.11
CA LEU A 60 18.55 0.35 -4.32
C LEU A 60 19.70 -0.56 -4.77
N ASP A 61 19.44 -1.87 -4.90
CA ASP A 61 20.45 -2.83 -5.36
C ASP A 61 21.00 -2.46 -6.75
N GLU A 62 20.14 -2.03 -7.67
CA GLU A 62 20.57 -1.54 -8.99
C GLU A 62 21.47 -0.29 -8.91
N LEU A 63 21.16 0.63 -8.01
CA LEU A 63 21.93 1.87 -7.84
C LEU A 63 23.27 1.61 -7.15
N GLU A 64 23.29 0.71 -6.17
CA GLU A 64 24.50 0.28 -5.46
C GLU A 64 25.41 -0.54 -6.39
N GLY A 65 24.86 -1.49 -7.14
CA GLY A 65 25.61 -2.27 -8.12
C GLY A 65 26.25 -1.42 -9.22
N ARG A 66 25.59 -0.34 -9.64
CA ARG A 66 26.18 0.65 -10.58
C ARG A 66 27.32 1.45 -10.00
N ARG A 67 27.34 1.65 -8.68
CA ARG A 67 28.38 2.42 -7.97
C ARG A 67 29.64 1.59 -7.72
N GLU A 68 29.51 0.27 -7.62
CA GLU A 68 30.66 -0.64 -7.45
C GLU A 68 31.40 -0.95 -8.76
N HIS A 69 30.75 -0.76 -9.91
CA HIS A 69 31.30 -1.05 -11.24
C HIS A 69 31.72 0.20 -12.04
N GLY A 70 31.65 1.40 -11.45
CA GLY A 70 32.07 2.67 -12.06
C GLY A 70 33.23 3.30 -11.31
#